data_AF-A0A7C3F9R0-F1
#
_entry.id   AF-A0A7C3F9R0-F1
#
_cell.length_a   1.000
_cell.length_b   1.000
_cell.length_c   1.000
_cell.angle_alpha   90.00
_cell.angle_beta   90.00
_cell.angle_gamma   90.00
#
_symmetry.space_group_name_H-M   'P 1'
#
loop_
_entity.id
_entity.type
_entity.pdbx_description
1 polymer ?
#
loop_
_entity_poly.entity_id
_entity_poly.type
_entity_poly.pdbx_seq_one_letter_code
_entity_poly.pdbx_strand_id
1 'polypeptide(L)'
;MSTTQTVPVVENILKANDQLAQTNRALLDAHRTFAVNFMASPGAGKTTLIVRTIHTLKDRYRLAGIDGDIATTLDADRIAATGIPAVQINTGGACHLDAVMVHNALAQVDLANTDAIIIENVGNLICPASFPLGAHLNVLIASVPEGADKPYKYPPMYRGVQAVVLNKIDLLPYFDFDLAYFRRGVEALNPGLAFFPLSAKTGEGFDAWVQWLAGQISDYASQK
;
A
#
# COMPACT_ATOMS: atom_id res chain seq x y z
N MET A 1 -20.23 12.01 -33.93
CA MET A 1 -20.52 11.32 -32.65
C MET A 1 -19.71 10.01 -32.67
N SER A 2 -18.56 9.98 -31.99
CA SER A 2 -17.75 8.77 -31.85
C SER A 2 -18.22 8.05 -30.60
N THR A 3 -19.05 7.04 -30.77
CA THR A 3 -19.48 6.13 -29.72
C THR A 3 -18.32 5.20 -29.40
N THR A 4 -17.63 5.46 -28.30
CA THR A 4 -16.55 4.63 -27.79
C THR A 4 -17.16 3.32 -27.29
N GLN A 5 -17.02 2.24 -28.06
CA GLN A 5 -17.30 0.89 -27.56
C GLN A 5 -16.10 0.46 -26.69
N THR A 6 -16.26 0.52 -25.38
CA THR A 6 -15.28 -0.04 -24.45
C THR A 6 -15.27 -1.56 -24.64
N VAL A 7 -14.09 -2.09 -24.96
CA VAL A 7 -13.87 -3.42 -25.53
C VAL A 7 -14.06 -4.52 -24.46
N PRO A 8 -14.94 -5.52 -24.67
CA PRO A 8 -15.30 -6.56 -23.68
C PRO A 8 -14.13 -7.30 -23.01
N VAL A 9 -12.97 -7.34 -23.65
CA VAL A 9 -11.75 -8.01 -23.17
C VAL A 9 -11.20 -7.36 -21.90
N VAL A 10 -11.19 -6.02 -21.81
CA VAL A 10 -10.67 -5.30 -20.63
C VAL A 10 -11.54 -5.57 -19.41
N GLU A 11 -12.86 -5.57 -19.59
CA GLU A 11 -13.81 -5.85 -18.50
C GLU A 11 -13.66 -7.28 -17.97
N ASN A 12 -13.40 -8.25 -18.86
CA ASN A 12 -13.18 -9.65 -18.47
C ASN A 12 -11.90 -9.84 -17.65
N ILE A 13 -10.81 -9.13 -17.99
CA ILE A 13 -9.54 -9.18 -17.24
C ILE A 13 -9.74 -8.62 -15.83
N LEU A 14 -10.39 -7.46 -15.71
CA LEU A 14 -10.64 -6.85 -14.39
C LEU A 14 -11.53 -7.73 -13.51
N LYS A 15 -12.59 -8.34 -14.08
CA LYS A 15 -13.42 -9.29 -13.34
C LYS A 15 -12.65 -10.53 -12.87
N ALA A 16 -11.75 -11.06 -13.71
CA ALA A 16 -10.91 -12.18 -13.32
C ALA A 16 -9.94 -11.80 -12.19
N ASN A 17 -9.35 -10.60 -12.25
CA ASN A 17 -8.53 -10.08 -11.16
C ASN A 17 -9.34 -9.96 -9.86
N ASP A 18 -10.54 -9.40 -9.91
CA ASP A 18 -11.40 -9.22 -8.73
C ASP A 18 -11.76 -10.55 -8.08
N GLN A 19 -12.09 -11.57 -8.87
CA GLN A 19 -12.35 -12.92 -8.37
C GLN A 19 -11.12 -13.50 -7.67
N LEU A 20 -9.93 -13.34 -8.26
CA LEU A 20 -8.71 -13.84 -7.65
C LEU A 20 -8.31 -13.04 -6.40
N ALA A 21 -8.57 -11.74 -6.38
CA ALA A 21 -8.37 -10.89 -5.19
C ALA A 21 -9.26 -11.36 -4.03
N GLN A 22 -10.49 -11.79 -4.30
CA GLN A 22 -11.37 -12.39 -3.30
C GLN A 22 -10.83 -13.74 -2.80
N THR A 23 -10.29 -14.57 -3.69
CA THR A 23 -9.60 -15.81 -3.32
C THR A 23 -8.37 -15.52 -2.44
N ASN A 24 -7.58 -14.50 -2.75
CA ASN A 24 -6.44 -14.08 -1.93
C ASN A 24 -6.89 -13.61 -0.54
N ARG A 25 -7.93 -12.79 -0.46
CA ARG A 25 -8.55 -12.40 0.83
C ARG A 25 -8.97 -13.65 1.62
N ALA A 26 -9.70 -14.58 1.00
CA ALA A 26 -10.17 -15.79 1.68
C ALA A 26 -9.03 -16.69 2.16
N LEU A 27 -7.94 -16.79 1.39
CA LEU A 27 -6.73 -17.51 1.79
C LEU A 27 -6.09 -16.84 3.02
N LEU A 28 -5.91 -15.53 2.99
CA LEU A 28 -5.37 -14.77 4.11
C LEU A 28 -6.26 -14.91 5.37
N ASP A 29 -7.58 -14.85 5.21
CA ASP A 29 -8.56 -15.04 6.29
C ASP A 29 -8.47 -16.45 6.88
N ALA A 30 -8.35 -17.48 6.04
CA ALA A 30 -8.22 -18.87 6.48
C ALA A 30 -6.96 -19.10 7.34
N HIS A 31 -5.89 -18.33 7.09
CA HIS A 31 -4.65 -18.34 7.86
C HIS A 31 -4.59 -17.27 8.97
N ARG A 32 -5.61 -16.41 9.08
CA ARG A 32 -5.65 -15.27 10.01
C ARG A 32 -4.48 -14.31 9.81
N THR A 33 -4.03 -14.15 8.57
CA THR A 33 -2.91 -13.28 8.22
C THR A 33 -3.44 -11.95 7.71
N PHE A 34 -3.16 -10.87 8.43
CA PHE A 34 -3.53 -9.53 7.98
C PHE A 34 -2.66 -9.10 6.79
N ALA A 35 -3.16 -8.25 5.90
CA ALA A 35 -2.40 -7.85 4.71
C ALA A 35 -2.62 -6.38 4.39
N VAL A 36 -1.52 -5.66 4.14
CA VAL A 36 -1.54 -4.21 3.92
C VAL A 36 -0.83 -3.90 2.62
N ASN A 37 -1.57 -3.32 1.67
CA ASN A 37 -1.07 -2.88 0.38
C ASN A 37 -0.68 -1.41 0.43
N PHE A 38 0.61 -1.13 0.28
CA PHE A 38 1.17 0.21 0.21
C PHE A 38 1.32 0.65 -1.24
N MET A 39 0.64 1.74 -1.59
CA MET A 39 0.67 2.35 -2.91
C MET A 39 1.22 3.75 -2.80
N ALA A 40 1.97 4.20 -3.80
CA ALA A 40 2.59 5.52 -3.80
C ALA A 40 3.07 5.88 -5.21
N SER A 41 3.36 7.15 -5.46
CA SER A 41 4.18 7.52 -6.62
C SER A 41 5.65 7.09 -6.44
N PRO A 42 6.45 7.01 -7.52
CA PRO A 42 7.90 6.85 -7.41
C PRO A 42 8.51 7.94 -6.54
N GLY A 43 9.36 7.55 -5.59
CA GLY A 43 10.09 8.50 -4.75
C GLY A 43 9.30 9.08 -3.57
N ALA A 44 8.04 8.74 -3.35
CA ALA A 44 7.26 9.20 -2.18
C ALA A 44 7.83 8.71 -0.82
N GLY A 45 8.73 7.72 -0.84
CA GLY A 45 9.42 7.18 0.34
C GLY A 45 8.77 5.93 0.93
N LYS A 46 8.07 5.15 0.10
CA LYS A 46 7.35 3.92 0.46
C LYS A 46 8.22 2.90 1.19
N THR A 47 9.32 2.46 0.58
CA THR A 47 10.27 1.52 1.20
C THR A 47 10.85 2.03 2.51
N THR A 48 11.14 3.33 2.62
CA THR A 48 11.70 3.90 3.85
C THR A 48 10.68 3.89 4.99
N LEU A 49 9.42 4.21 4.68
CA LEU A 49 8.31 4.10 5.63
C LEU A 49 8.09 2.63 6.05
N ILE A 50 8.09 1.71 5.09
CA ILE A 50 7.89 0.27 5.33
C ILE A 50 8.99 -0.29 6.22
N VAL A 51 10.26 -0.08 5.87
CA VAL A 51 11.41 -0.54 6.67
C VAL A 51 11.32 -0.02 8.12
N ARG A 52 11.01 1.26 8.32
CA ARG A 52 10.88 1.83 9.66
C ARG A 52 9.66 1.26 10.41
N THR A 53 8.57 0.98 9.70
CA THR A 53 7.36 0.36 10.26
C THR A 53 7.68 -1.05 10.74
N ILE A 54 8.37 -1.84 9.92
CA ILE A 54 8.83 -3.20 10.26
C ILE A 54 9.73 -3.16 11.49
N HIS A 55 10.74 -2.30 11.53
CA HIS A 55 11.62 -2.19 12.70
C HIS A 55 10.88 -1.90 14.01
N THR A 56 9.76 -1.18 13.95
CA THR A 56 8.99 -0.83 15.14
C THR A 56 8.03 -1.95 15.57
N LEU A 57 7.61 -2.82 14.62
CA LEU A 57 6.55 -3.81 14.83
C LEU A 57 7.03 -5.26 14.88
N LYS A 58 8.20 -5.59 14.32
CA LYS A 58 8.67 -6.98 14.17
C LYS A 58 8.90 -7.74 15.48
N ASP A 59 9.13 -7.03 16.59
CA ASP A 59 9.28 -7.66 17.91
C ASP A 59 7.93 -7.99 18.56
N ARG A 60 6.82 -7.49 17.98
CA ARG A 60 5.45 -7.64 18.49
C ARG A 60 4.60 -8.56 17.62
N TYR A 61 4.91 -8.63 16.32
CA TYR A 61 4.16 -9.38 15.31
C TYR A 61 5.11 -10.13 14.40
N ARG A 62 4.70 -11.31 13.94
CA ARG A 62 5.39 -12.08 12.89
C ARG A 62 5.04 -11.46 11.55
N LEU A 63 5.98 -10.71 10.97
CA LEU A 63 5.78 -9.98 9.73
C LEU A 63 6.42 -10.72 8.54
N ALA A 64 5.83 -10.58 7.36
CA ALA A 64 6.45 -10.91 6.09
C ALA A 64 6.26 -9.78 5.06
N GLY A 65 7.19 -9.67 4.12
CA GLY A 65 7.16 -8.67 3.05
C GLY A 65 6.89 -9.29 1.67
N ILE A 66 6.15 -8.58 0.84
CA ILE A 66 6.04 -8.84 -0.60
C ILE A 66 6.40 -7.54 -1.31
N ASP A 67 7.43 -7.56 -2.15
CA ASP A 67 7.87 -6.38 -2.90
C ASP A 67 7.56 -6.52 -4.39
N GLY A 68 6.92 -5.51 -4.98
CA GLY A 68 6.64 -5.44 -6.40
C GLY A 68 7.48 -4.36 -7.08
N ASP A 69 8.50 -4.78 -7.81
CA ASP A 69 9.35 -3.88 -8.60
C ASP A 69 9.52 -4.38 -10.04
N ILE A 70 9.82 -3.44 -10.93
CA ILE A 70 9.89 -3.61 -12.38
C ILE A 70 11.07 -4.50 -12.79
N ALA A 71 12.21 -4.38 -12.10
CA ALA A 71 13.44 -5.06 -12.52
C ALA A 71 14.51 -5.29 -11.45
N THR A 72 14.43 -4.64 -10.28
CA THR A 72 15.50 -4.71 -9.27
C THR A 72 15.05 -5.43 -8.01
N THR A 73 16.01 -5.86 -7.20
CA THR A 73 15.76 -6.44 -5.86
C THR A 73 15.99 -5.43 -4.75
N LEU A 74 16.25 -4.16 -5.08
CA LEU A 74 16.76 -3.18 -4.13
C LEU A 74 15.82 -2.99 -2.93
N ASP A 75 14.51 -2.99 -3.17
CA ASP A 75 13.53 -2.76 -2.12
C ASP A 75 13.24 -4.05 -1.31
N ALA A 76 13.15 -5.23 -1.95
CA ALA A 76 13.12 -6.50 -1.21
C ALA A 76 14.38 -6.74 -0.36
N ASP A 77 15.56 -6.40 -0.85
CA ASP A 77 16.82 -6.55 -0.11
C ASP A 77 16.81 -5.67 1.14
N ARG A 78 16.25 -4.45 1.05
CA ARG A 78 16.08 -3.55 2.20
C ARG A 78 15.05 -4.08 3.20
N ILE A 79 13.97 -4.68 2.73
CA ILE A 79 12.99 -5.33 3.60
C ILE A 79 13.61 -6.56 4.29
N ALA A 80 14.29 -7.43 3.54
CA ALA A 80 14.96 -8.61 4.08
C ALA A 80 16.04 -8.24 5.11
N ALA A 81 16.77 -7.14 4.90
CA ALA A 81 17.75 -6.62 5.85
C ALA A 81 17.16 -6.23 7.21
N THR A 82 15.83 -6.07 7.33
CA THR A 82 15.16 -5.87 8.62
C THR A 82 15.07 -7.15 9.46
N GLY A 83 15.33 -8.32 8.86
CA GLY A 83 15.28 -9.64 9.48
C GLY A 83 13.95 -10.38 9.33
N ILE A 84 13.02 -9.88 8.50
CA ILE A 84 11.76 -10.56 8.19
C ILE A 84 11.85 -11.33 6.86
N PRO A 85 11.08 -12.41 6.67
CA PRO A 85 10.93 -13.04 5.35
C PRO A 85 10.39 -12.05 4.32
N ALA A 86 10.96 -12.07 3.10
CA ALA A 86 10.54 -11.21 2.00
C ALA A 86 10.46 -12.00 0.69
N VAL A 87 9.42 -11.74 -0.11
CA VAL A 87 9.24 -12.31 -1.44
C VAL A 87 9.28 -11.18 -2.47
N GLN A 88 10.19 -11.27 -3.44
CA GLN A 88 10.22 -10.35 -4.58
C GLN A 88 9.28 -10.84 -5.67
N ILE A 89 8.48 -9.92 -6.19
CA ILE A 89 7.76 -10.05 -7.46
C ILE A 89 8.49 -9.16 -8.47
N ASN A 90 9.02 -9.78 -9.52
CA ASN A 90 9.45 -9.06 -10.70
C ASN A 90 8.24 -8.89 -11.62
N THR A 91 7.79 -7.66 -11.83
CA THR A 91 6.56 -7.40 -12.59
C THR A 91 6.76 -7.51 -14.10
N GLY A 92 7.99 -7.73 -14.59
CA GLY A 92 8.29 -7.89 -16.00
C GLY A 92 7.96 -6.64 -16.84
N GLY A 93 8.01 -5.46 -16.23
CA GLY A 93 7.62 -4.20 -16.87
C GLY A 93 6.19 -3.72 -16.55
N ALA A 94 5.38 -4.50 -15.83
CA ALA A 94 4.04 -4.05 -15.46
C ALA A 94 4.09 -2.90 -14.43
N CYS A 95 3.17 -1.95 -14.60
CA CYS A 95 3.10 -0.72 -13.82
C CYS A 95 2.35 -0.86 -12.47
N HIS A 96 1.94 -2.08 -12.11
CA HIS A 96 1.19 -2.44 -10.91
C HIS A 96 1.43 -3.91 -10.55
N LEU A 97 1.12 -4.28 -9.32
CA LEU A 97 0.83 -5.66 -8.95
C LEU A 97 -0.63 -6.00 -9.27
N ASP A 98 -0.86 -7.24 -9.71
CA ASP A 98 -2.21 -7.82 -9.85
C ASP A 98 -2.42 -8.96 -8.83
N ALA A 99 -3.65 -9.47 -8.76
CA ALA A 99 -4.01 -10.54 -7.82
C ALA A 99 -3.28 -11.87 -8.13
N VAL A 100 -2.90 -12.14 -9.38
CA VAL A 100 -2.16 -13.36 -9.77
C VAL A 100 -0.76 -13.33 -9.22
N MET A 101 -0.07 -12.20 -9.40
CA MET A 101 1.26 -11.98 -8.87
C MET A 101 1.29 -12.15 -7.35
N VAL A 102 0.33 -11.55 -6.65
CA VAL A 102 0.21 -11.68 -5.19
C VAL A 102 -0.14 -13.10 -4.78
N HIS A 103 -1.05 -13.78 -5.50
CA HIS A 103 -1.40 -15.17 -5.21
C HIS A 103 -0.17 -16.08 -5.23
N ASN A 104 0.67 -15.94 -6.25
CA ASN A 104 1.91 -16.71 -6.39
C ASN A 104 2.95 -16.36 -5.31
N ALA A 105 2.98 -15.11 -4.85
CA ALA A 105 3.85 -14.69 -3.75
C ALA A 105 3.35 -15.24 -2.40
N LEU A 106 2.04 -15.25 -2.15
CA LEU A 106 1.45 -15.82 -0.93
C LEU A 106 1.77 -17.30 -0.78
N ALA A 107 1.86 -18.06 -1.88
CA ALA A 107 2.27 -19.47 -1.86
C ALA A 107 3.72 -19.70 -1.38
N GLN A 108 4.55 -18.64 -1.32
CA GLN A 108 5.94 -18.69 -0.86
C GLN A 108 6.10 -18.17 0.58
N VAL A 109 5.04 -17.62 1.18
CA VAL A 109 5.03 -17.13 2.56
C VAL A 109 4.49 -18.23 3.47
N ASP A 110 5.12 -18.43 4.62
CA ASP A 110 4.56 -19.29 5.69
C ASP A 110 3.40 -18.57 6.39
N LEU A 111 2.22 -18.60 5.77
CA LEU A 111 1.02 -17.91 6.26
C LEU A 111 0.59 -18.40 7.64
N ALA A 112 0.80 -19.69 7.95
CA ALA A 112 0.48 -20.24 9.27
C ALA A 112 1.30 -19.60 10.39
N ASN A 113 2.49 -19.09 10.07
CA ASN A 113 3.36 -18.41 11.01
C ASN A 113 3.52 -16.90 10.77
N THR A 114 2.57 -16.28 10.06
CA THR A 114 2.61 -14.85 9.74
C THR A 114 1.36 -14.14 10.25
N ASP A 115 1.55 -13.13 11.09
CA ASP A 115 0.45 -12.31 11.64
C ASP A 115 0.04 -11.22 10.64
N ALA A 116 1.02 -10.60 9.96
CA ALA A 116 0.74 -9.58 8.95
C ALA A 116 1.74 -9.60 7.78
N ILE A 117 1.23 -9.34 6.58
CA ILE A 117 2.00 -9.18 5.34
C ILE A 117 1.96 -7.71 4.91
N ILE A 118 3.14 -7.18 4.62
CA ILE A 118 3.31 -5.86 4.02
C ILE A 118 3.60 -6.04 2.53
N ILE A 119 2.69 -5.54 1.70
CA ILE A 119 2.82 -5.56 0.24
C ILE A 119 3.26 -4.17 -0.21
N GLU A 120 4.47 -4.06 -0.73
CA GLU A 120 4.99 -2.87 -1.39
C GLU A 120 4.61 -2.92 -2.87
N ASN A 121 3.62 -2.12 -3.30
CA ASN A 121 3.19 -2.08 -4.70
C ASN A 121 4.11 -1.19 -5.54
N VAL A 122 4.06 -1.36 -6.86
CA VAL A 122 4.83 -0.55 -7.82
C VAL A 122 4.55 0.94 -7.60
N GLY A 123 5.60 1.77 -7.72
CA GLY A 123 5.47 3.23 -7.65
C GLY A 123 4.63 3.78 -8.81
N ASN A 124 3.32 3.95 -8.63
CA ASN A 124 2.40 4.47 -9.64
C ASN A 124 1.09 4.96 -8.99
N LEU A 125 0.56 6.11 -9.43
CA LEU A 125 -0.72 6.68 -8.95
C LEU A 125 -1.91 6.47 -9.90
N ILE A 126 -1.75 5.61 -10.91
CA ILE A 126 -2.76 5.35 -11.94
C ILE A 126 -3.11 3.87 -11.96
N CYS A 127 -2.14 3.02 -12.35
CA CYS A 127 -2.42 1.61 -12.59
C CYS A 127 -2.94 0.86 -11.34
N PRO A 128 -2.33 0.98 -10.14
CA PRO A 128 -2.71 0.17 -8.98
C PRO A 128 -4.17 0.38 -8.53
N ALA A 129 -4.77 1.53 -8.82
CA ALA A 129 -6.14 1.85 -8.44
C ALA A 129 -7.20 0.90 -9.04
N SER A 130 -6.87 0.20 -10.13
CA SER A 130 -7.80 -0.71 -10.83
C SER A 130 -7.58 -2.19 -10.53
N PHE A 131 -6.58 -2.54 -9.72
CA PHE A 131 -6.17 -3.93 -9.49
C PHE A 131 -6.18 -4.25 -7.99
N PRO A 132 -7.35 -4.59 -7.42
CA PRO A 132 -7.40 -5.07 -6.05
C PRO A 132 -6.54 -6.34 -5.91
N LEU A 133 -5.79 -6.44 -4.81
CA LEU A 133 -4.87 -7.54 -4.54
C LEU A 133 -5.45 -8.60 -3.59
N GLY A 134 -6.55 -8.27 -2.91
CA GLY A 134 -7.06 -9.04 -1.77
C GLY A 134 -6.43 -8.63 -0.44
N ALA A 135 -5.77 -7.46 -0.33
CA ALA A 135 -5.23 -6.93 0.92
C ALA A 135 -6.32 -6.30 1.81
N HIS A 136 -6.19 -6.41 3.13
CA HIS A 136 -7.18 -5.93 4.13
C HIS A 136 -7.24 -4.42 4.19
N LEU A 137 -6.08 -3.79 4.09
CA LEU A 137 -5.94 -2.35 4.03
C LEU A 137 -5.19 -1.95 2.78
N ASN A 138 -5.65 -0.88 2.17
CA ASN A 138 -4.96 -0.12 1.15
C ASN A 138 -4.51 1.20 1.78
N VAL A 139 -3.21 1.44 1.78
CA VAL A 139 -2.57 2.63 2.33
C VAL A 139 -1.92 3.38 1.20
N LEU A 140 -2.33 4.62 0.99
CA LEU A 140 -1.73 5.50 0.00
C LEU A 140 -0.70 6.41 0.68
N ILE A 141 0.54 6.39 0.19
CA ILE A 141 1.59 7.30 0.60
C ILE A 141 1.70 8.40 -0.44
N ALA A 142 1.40 9.62 -0.02
CA ALA A 142 1.72 10.86 -0.73
C ALA A 142 2.94 11.52 -0.08
N SER A 143 3.57 12.46 -0.75
CA SER A 143 4.69 13.23 -0.20
C SER A 143 4.60 14.71 -0.54
N VAL A 144 5.14 15.54 0.34
CA VAL A 144 5.16 17.01 0.18
C VAL A 144 5.70 17.46 -1.18
N PRO A 145 6.83 16.94 -1.70
CA PRO A 145 7.37 17.36 -3.00
C PRO A 145 6.48 17.06 -4.21
N GLU A 146 5.47 16.21 -4.07
CA GLU A 146 4.53 15.94 -5.16
C GLU A 146 3.54 17.09 -5.37
N GLY A 147 3.26 17.87 -4.33
CA GLY A 147 2.31 18.98 -4.34
C GLY A 147 0.91 18.61 -3.84
N ALA A 148 0.21 19.61 -3.30
CA ALA A 148 -1.07 19.43 -2.59
C ALA A 148 -2.27 19.09 -3.50
N ASP A 149 -2.10 19.14 -4.82
CA ASP A 149 -3.15 18.96 -5.82
C ASP A 149 -3.43 17.48 -6.19
N LYS A 150 -2.62 16.54 -5.69
CA LYS A 150 -2.69 15.13 -6.10
C LYS A 150 -4.03 14.45 -5.85
N PRO A 151 -4.77 14.68 -4.75
CA PRO A 151 -6.10 14.08 -4.57
C PRO A 151 -7.09 14.48 -5.68
N TYR A 152 -6.96 15.69 -6.22
CA TYR A 152 -7.81 16.21 -7.29
C TYR A 152 -7.39 15.71 -8.67
N LYS A 153 -6.08 15.46 -8.88
CA LYS A 153 -5.53 14.96 -10.15
C LYS A 153 -5.61 13.45 -10.31
N TYR A 154 -5.55 12.70 -9.20
CA TYR A 154 -5.60 11.23 -9.20
C TYR A 154 -6.75 10.66 -8.34
N PRO A 155 -8.02 11.12 -8.47
CA PRO A 155 -9.11 10.67 -7.60
C PRO A 155 -9.27 9.15 -7.49
N PRO A 156 -9.11 8.34 -8.56
CA PRO A 156 -9.20 6.88 -8.44
C PRO A 156 -8.20 6.28 -7.45
N MET A 157 -6.99 6.84 -7.36
CA MET A 157 -5.97 6.33 -6.45
C MET A 157 -6.24 6.70 -4.99
N TYR A 158 -6.85 7.86 -4.77
CA TYR A 158 -7.16 8.35 -3.43
C TYR A 158 -8.46 7.78 -2.89
N ARG A 159 -9.36 7.25 -3.71
CA ARG A 159 -10.68 6.77 -3.27
C ARG A 159 -10.62 5.33 -2.76
N GLY A 160 -11.33 5.07 -1.66
CA GLY A 160 -11.53 3.72 -1.12
C GLY A 160 -10.32 3.14 -0.37
N VAL A 161 -9.26 3.94 -0.18
CA VAL A 161 -8.14 3.60 0.71
C VAL A 161 -8.57 3.77 2.17
N GLN A 162 -7.90 3.08 3.09
CA GLN A 162 -8.23 3.12 4.53
C GLN A 162 -7.36 4.12 5.29
N ALA A 163 -6.17 4.42 4.77
CA ALA A 163 -5.33 5.48 5.29
C ALA A 163 -4.56 6.21 4.18
N VAL A 164 -4.31 7.49 4.42
CA VAL A 164 -3.36 8.29 3.64
C VAL A 164 -2.24 8.75 4.56
N VAL A 165 -1.01 8.42 4.19
CA VAL A 165 0.19 8.97 4.81
C VAL A 165 0.70 10.12 3.94
N LEU A 166 0.82 11.31 4.53
CA LEU A 166 1.57 12.41 3.92
C LEU A 166 2.99 12.40 4.46
N ASN A 167 3.91 11.84 3.69
CA ASN A 167 5.32 11.71 4.05
C ASN A 167 6.13 12.97 3.70
N LYS A 168 7.34 13.04 4.26
CA LYS A 168 8.33 14.12 4.04
C LYS A 168 7.84 15.50 4.52
N ILE A 169 7.09 15.56 5.62
CA ILE A 169 6.67 16.84 6.20
C ILE A 169 7.84 17.71 6.66
N ASP A 170 9.02 17.12 6.87
CA ASP A 170 10.28 17.86 7.10
C ASP A 170 10.65 18.79 5.94
N LEU A 171 10.03 18.61 4.77
CA LEU A 171 10.25 19.46 3.60
C LEU A 171 9.22 20.59 3.46
N LEU A 172 8.20 20.69 4.32
CA LEU A 172 7.21 21.77 4.26
C LEU A 172 7.82 23.17 4.19
N PRO A 173 8.92 23.51 4.90
CA PRO A 173 9.54 24.84 4.78
C PRO A 173 10.12 25.18 3.41
N TYR A 174 10.27 24.19 2.52
CA TYR A 174 10.90 24.36 1.19
C TYR A 174 9.93 24.24 0.02
N PHE A 175 8.67 23.86 0.28
CA PHE A 175 7.64 23.66 -0.74
C PHE A 175 6.39 24.45 -0.38
N ASP A 176 5.77 25.08 -1.37
CA ASP A 176 4.45 25.69 -1.23
C ASP A 176 3.37 24.58 -1.22
N PHE A 177 3.21 23.94 -0.07
CA PHE A 177 2.26 22.85 0.12
C PHE A 177 1.15 23.28 1.08
N ASP A 178 -0.04 23.53 0.54
CA ASP A 178 -1.24 23.78 1.35
C ASP A 178 -1.79 22.45 1.91
N LEU A 179 -1.45 22.16 3.16
CA LEU A 179 -1.91 20.98 3.88
C LEU A 179 -3.43 20.92 4.02
N ALA A 180 -4.08 22.08 4.21
CA ALA A 180 -5.53 22.12 4.37
C ALA A 180 -6.22 21.82 3.04
N TYR A 181 -5.71 22.34 1.93
CA TYR A 181 -6.19 22.01 0.57
C TYR A 181 -6.03 20.52 0.26
N PHE A 182 -4.85 19.95 0.52
CA PHE A 182 -4.62 18.53 0.34
C PHE A 182 -5.62 17.69 1.16
N ARG A 183 -5.74 17.99 2.46
CA ARG A 183 -6.62 17.27 3.38
C ARG A 183 -8.09 17.34 2.95
N ARG A 184 -8.57 18.50 2.51
CA ARG A 184 -9.94 18.62 1.96
C ARG A 184 -10.16 17.71 0.75
N GLY A 185 -9.18 17.60 -0.14
CA GLY A 185 -9.26 16.71 -1.30
C GLY A 185 -9.34 15.24 -0.92
N VAL A 186 -8.53 14.82 0.07
CA VAL A 186 -8.54 13.45 0.61
C VAL A 186 -9.87 13.13 1.30
N GLU A 187 -10.35 14.01 2.18
CA GLU A 187 -11.59 13.83 2.94
C GLU A 187 -12.83 13.84 2.03
N ALA A 188 -12.83 14.65 0.97
CA ALA A 188 -13.93 14.67 -0.01
C ALA A 188 -14.09 13.31 -0.72
N LEU A 189 -13.00 12.55 -0.88
CA LEU A 189 -13.03 11.22 -1.47
C LEU A 189 -13.27 10.11 -0.44
N ASN A 190 -12.93 10.36 0.82
CA ASN A 190 -13.00 9.38 1.92
C ASN A 190 -13.35 10.08 3.25
N PRO A 191 -14.64 10.35 3.53
CA PRO A 191 -15.04 10.98 4.77
C PRO A 191 -14.58 10.18 6.00
N GLY A 192 -13.86 10.81 6.93
CA GLY A 192 -13.38 10.18 8.17
C GLY A 192 -12.16 9.26 8.03
N LEU A 193 -11.48 9.28 6.88
CA LEU A 193 -10.25 8.51 6.65
C LEU A 193 -9.15 8.82 7.68
N ALA A 194 -8.40 7.79 8.09
CA ALA A 194 -7.18 7.95 8.86
C ALA A 194 -6.09 8.69 8.04
N PHE A 195 -5.63 9.82 8.56
CA PHE A 195 -4.66 10.69 7.88
C PHE A 195 -3.44 10.94 8.76
N PHE A 196 -2.25 10.66 8.23
CA PHE A 196 -0.98 10.70 8.98
C PHE A 196 0.05 11.60 8.29
N PRO A 197 0.16 12.88 8.67
CA PRO A 197 1.31 13.70 8.32
C PRO A 197 2.54 13.24 9.12
N LEU A 198 3.61 12.82 8.43
CA LEU A 198 4.83 12.33 9.07
C LEU A 198 6.09 12.55 8.22
N SER A 199 7.25 12.35 8.85
CA SER A 199 8.52 12.21 8.14
C SER A 199 9.14 10.86 8.49
N ALA A 200 9.25 9.97 7.50
CA ALA A 200 9.99 8.73 7.67
C ALA A 200 11.49 8.96 7.92
N LYS A 201 12.02 10.14 7.56
CA LYS A 201 13.43 10.52 7.73
C LYS A 201 13.73 10.98 9.16
N THR A 202 12.95 11.92 9.69
CA THR A 202 13.18 12.48 11.04
C THR A 202 12.48 11.70 12.13
N GLY A 203 11.41 11.00 11.76
CA GLY A 203 10.55 10.24 12.65
C GLY A 203 9.37 11.00 13.23
N GLU A 204 9.25 12.29 12.92
CA GLU A 204 8.10 13.12 13.28
C GLU A 204 6.80 12.49 12.79
N GLY A 205 5.77 12.45 13.64
CA GLY A 205 4.43 11.93 13.32
C GLY A 205 4.33 10.40 13.16
N PHE A 206 5.44 9.67 13.26
CA PHE A 206 5.46 8.24 12.95
C PHE A 206 4.82 7.36 14.02
N ASP A 207 4.86 7.77 15.29
CA ASP A 207 4.29 6.99 16.38
C ASP A 207 2.78 6.82 16.21
N ALA A 208 2.07 7.88 15.80
CA ALA A 208 0.63 7.82 15.53
C ALA A 208 0.30 6.83 14.40
N TRP A 209 1.12 6.82 13.35
CA TRP A 209 1.00 5.86 12.24
C TRP A 209 1.18 4.42 12.71
N VAL A 210 2.26 4.13 13.44
CA VAL A 210 2.56 2.76 13.89
C VAL A 210 1.54 2.28 14.91
N GLN A 211 1.11 3.13 15.83
CA GLN A 211 0.08 2.80 16.82
C GLN A 211 -1.24 2.45 16.13
N TRP A 212 -1.64 3.24 15.13
CA TRP A 212 -2.84 2.93 14.36
C TRP A 212 -2.73 1.61 13.63
N LEU A 213 -1.62 1.36 12.92
CA LEU A 213 -1.43 0.12 12.17
C LEU A 213 -1.37 -1.10 13.09
N ALA A 214 -0.67 -1.01 14.22
CA ALA A 214 -0.65 -2.06 15.24
C ALA A 214 -2.05 -2.37 15.76
N GLY A 215 -2.86 -1.32 16.01
CA GLY A 215 -4.28 -1.46 16.36
C GLY A 215 -5.05 -2.25 15.30
N GLN A 216 -4.89 -1.92 14.02
CA GLN A 216 -5.56 -2.65 12.93
C GLN A 216 -5.17 -4.14 12.88
N ILE A 217 -3.88 -4.46 13.07
CA ILE A 217 -3.39 -5.84 13.10
C ILE A 217 -3.98 -6.59 14.30
N SER A 218 -3.96 -5.97 15.48
CA SER A 218 -4.49 -6.56 16.71
C SER A 218 -6.01 -6.74 16.68
N ASP A 219 -6.75 -5.76 16.15
CA ASP A 219 -8.19 -5.80 16.01
C ASP A 219 -8.60 -6.95 15.08
N TYR A 220 -7.94 -7.08 13.92
CA TYR A 220 -8.18 -8.19 13.01
C TYR A 220 -7.87 -9.55 13.66
N ALA A 221 -6.76 -9.66 14.39
CA ALA A 221 -6.44 -10.89 15.11
C ALA A 221 -7.50 -11.26 16.17
N SER A 222 -8.21 -10.27 16.71
CA SER A 222 -9.24 -10.43 17.76
C SER A 222 -10.65 -10.73 17.24
N GLN A 223 -10.92 -10.46 15.96
CA GLN A 223 -12.20 -10.77 15.32
C GLN A 223 -12.38 -12.29 15.30
N LYS A 224 -13.42 -12.75 15.99
CA LYS A 224 -13.82 -14.15 16.14
C LYS A 224 -15.05 -14.42 15.30
#